data_AF-A0A1V4MED7-F1
#
_entry.id   AF-A0A1V4MED7-F1
#
_cell.length_a   1.000
_cell.length_b   1.000
_cell.length_c   1.000
_cell.angle_alpha   90.00
_cell.angle_beta   90.00
_cell.angle_gamma   90.00
#
_symmetry.space_group_name_H-M   'P 1'
#
loop_
_entity.id
_entity.type
_entity.pdbx_description
1 polymer ?
#
loop_
_entity_poly.entity_id
_entity_poly.type
_entity_poly.pdbx_seq_one_letter_code
_entity_poly.pdbx_strand_id
1 'polypeptide(L)'
;MEKLSRNYHLKLQEMCSCYLETNFQELLSAMVFHKSADVEEDAFKYLSLAILAALTEKAKKLSFKKGKDTTKITIKAKERKIKLPSPSQDLIDKIIAITRAITHLEEDKGECPLVLGLQNDQVELLVKVKKDKEKESIKFEFPDIENLN
;
A
#
# COMPACT_ATOMS: atom_id res chain seq x y z
N MET A 1 18.44 -3.57 14.19
CA MET A 1 17.14 -3.76 13.50
C MET A 1 17.14 -3.34 12.03
N GLU A 2 18.23 -2.76 11.48
CA GLU A 2 18.31 -2.33 10.05
C GLU A 2 18.24 -3.45 8.98
N LYS A 3 18.56 -4.71 9.31
CA LYS A 3 18.56 -5.79 8.30
C LYS A 3 17.17 -6.22 7.83
N LEU A 4 16.13 -6.10 8.67
CA LEU A 4 14.77 -6.50 8.31
C LEU A 4 14.08 -5.47 7.40
N SER A 5 14.24 -4.17 7.69
CA SER A 5 13.59 -3.09 6.93
C SER A 5 14.15 -2.95 5.51
N ARG A 6 15.47 -3.05 5.34
CA ARG A 6 16.11 -3.01 4.02
C ARG A 6 15.67 -4.18 3.13
N ASN A 7 15.33 -5.32 3.73
CA ASN A 7 14.75 -6.46 3.02
C ASN A 7 13.29 -6.17 2.62
N TYR A 8 12.47 -5.62 3.51
CA TYR A 8 11.05 -5.33 3.21
C TYR A 8 10.84 -4.24 2.15
N HIS A 9 11.66 -3.20 2.15
CA HIS A 9 11.56 -2.17 1.10
C HIS A 9 11.93 -2.74 -0.27
N LEU A 10 13.02 -3.51 -0.35
CA LEU A 10 13.43 -4.21 -1.57
C LEU A 10 12.35 -5.20 -2.03
N LYS A 11 11.83 -6.03 -1.11
CA LYS A 11 10.75 -6.98 -1.39
C LYS A 11 9.51 -6.29 -1.94
N LEU A 12 9.12 -5.12 -1.40
CA LEU A 12 8.01 -4.34 -1.95
C LEU A 12 8.29 -3.88 -3.40
N GLN A 13 9.51 -3.42 -3.69
CA GLN A 13 9.91 -3.03 -5.06
C GLN A 13 9.89 -4.22 -6.03
N GLU A 14 10.41 -5.37 -5.60
CA GLU A 14 10.36 -6.63 -6.37
C GLU A 14 8.91 -7.04 -6.65
N MET A 15 8.03 -6.96 -5.65
CA MET A 15 6.61 -7.30 -5.81
C MET A 15 5.88 -6.33 -6.74
N CYS A 16 6.17 -5.03 -6.66
CA CYS A 16 5.66 -4.07 -7.64
C CYS A 16 6.15 -4.42 -9.07
N SER A 17 7.41 -4.83 -9.22
CA SER A 17 7.98 -5.22 -10.51
C SER A 17 7.34 -6.50 -11.06
N CYS A 18 7.11 -7.52 -10.21
CA CYS A 18 6.46 -8.77 -10.59
C CYS A 18 5.02 -8.59 -11.09
N TYR A 19 4.29 -7.59 -10.58
CA TYR A 19 2.88 -7.39 -10.89
C TYR A 19 2.60 -6.23 -11.85
N LEU A 20 3.61 -5.47 -12.31
CA LEU A 20 3.44 -4.19 -13.02
C LEU A 20 2.47 -4.23 -14.21
N GLU A 21 2.41 -5.33 -14.95
CA GLU A 21 1.60 -5.49 -16.17
C GLU A 21 0.38 -6.40 -15.96
N THR A 22 -0.06 -6.58 -14.72
CA THR A 22 -1.17 -7.49 -14.38
C THR A 22 -2.50 -6.77 -14.20
N ASN A 23 -3.60 -7.53 -14.22
CA ASN A 23 -4.92 -6.99 -13.86
C ASN A 23 -5.05 -6.87 -12.33
N PHE A 24 -4.76 -5.67 -11.81
CA PHE A 24 -4.75 -5.42 -10.37
C PHE A 24 -6.10 -5.68 -9.70
N GLN A 25 -7.21 -5.31 -10.33
CA GLN A 25 -8.54 -5.44 -9.73
C GLN A 25 -8.97 -6.90 -9.58
N GLU A 26 -8.70 -7.73 -10.59
CA GLU A 26 -8.99 -9.16 -10.55
C GLU A 26 -8.16 -9.84 -9.46
N LEU A 27 -6.86 -9.56 -9.40
CA LEU A 27 -5.98 -10.15 -8.39
C LEU A 27 -6.35 -9.70 -6.97
N LEU A 28 -6.62 -8.41 -6.75
CA LEU A 28 -7.08 -7.91 -5.45
C LEU A 28 -8.40 -8.56 -5.03
N SER A 29 -9.31 -8.79 -5.97
CA SER A 29 -10.58 -9.46 -5.68
C SER A 29 -10.37 -10.92 -5.32
N ALA A 30 -9.55 -11.65 -6.08
CA ALA A 30 -9.22 -13.05 -5.81
C ALA A 30 -8.59 -13.23 -4.42
N MET A 31 -7.73 -12.31 -3.99
CA MET A 31 -7.09 -12.35 -2.66
C MET A 31 -8.06 -12.19 -1.49
N VAL A 32 -9.20 -11.53 -1.69
CA VAL A 32 -10.23 -11.44 -0.64
C VAL A 32 -10.90 -12.80 -0.41
N PHE A 33 -10.98 -13.65 -1.44
CA PHE A 33 -11.61 -14.97 -1.36
C PHE A 33 -10.62 -16.11 -1.07
N HIS A 34 -9.36 -15.95 -1.50
CA HIS A 34 -8.33 -16.97 -1.42
C HIS A 34 -7.14 -16.44 -0.62
N LYS A 35 -7.07 -16.83 0.64
CA LYS A 35 -5.89 -16.61 1.48
C LYS A 35 -4.89 -17.73 1.26
N SER A 36 -3.62 -17.38 1.13
CA SER A 36 -2.55 -18.37 1.23
C SER A 36 -2.28 -18.70 2.71
N ALA A 37 -1.41 -19.68 2.96
CA ALA A 37 -0.88 -19.93 4.30
C ALA A 37 0.14 -18.86 4.74
N ASP A 38 0.63 -18.03 3.81
CA ASP A 38 1.64 -17.01 4.06
C ASP A 38 1.02 -15.60 4.01
N VAL A 39 0.60 -15.11 5.18
CA VAL A 39 0.00 -13.79 5.33
C VAL A 39 1.01 -12.67 5.03
N GLU A 40 2.31 -12.91 5.20
CA GLU A 40 3.33 -11.90 4.87
C GLU A 40 3.44 -11.69 3.37
N GLU A 41 3.54 -12.78 2.61
CA GLU A 41 3.59 -12.73 1.14
C GLU A 41 2.29 -12.13 0.57
N ASP A 42 1.13 -12.52 1.11
CA ASP A 42 -0.16 -11.93 0.73
C ASP A 42 -0.21 -10.43 1.08
N ALA A 43 0.38 -10.00 2.18
CA ALA A 43 0.41 -8.58 2.54
C ALA A 43 1.27 -7.77 1.57
N PHE A 44 2.45 -8.29 1.18
CA PHE A 44 3.28 -7.66 0.16
C PHE A 44 2.57 -7.59 -1.18
N LYS A 45 1.94 -8.67 -1.62
CA LYS A 45 1.17 -8.74 -2.86
C LYS A 45 0.01 -7.78 -2.88
N TYR A 46 -0.79 -7.72 -1.80
CA TYR A 46 -1.91 -6.79 -1.74
C TYR A 46 -1.41 -5.34 -1.78
N LEU A 47 -0.37 -5.03 -1.00
CA LEU A 47 0.20 -3.68 -0.94
C LEU A 47 0.75 -3.24 -2.30
N SER A 48 1.50 -4.10 -3.00
CA SER A 48 2.03 -3.79 -4.32
C SER A 48 0.90 -3.59 -5.34
N LEU A 49 -0.08 -4.49 -5.40
CA LEU A 49 -1.23 -4.36 -6.30
C LEU A 49 -2.04 -3.08 -6.03
N ALA A 50 -2.24 -2.70 -4.77
CA ALA A 50 -2.95 -1.48 -4.42
C ALA A 50 -2.18 -0.21 -4.82
N ILE A 51 -0.85 -0.21 -4.68
CA ILE A 51 0.01 0.89 -5.15
C ILE A 51 -0.03 0.99 -6.68
N LEU A 52 0.12 -0.12 -7.39
CA LEU A 52 0.07 -0.17 -8.86
C LEU A 52 -1.30 0.25 -9.42
N ALA A 53 -2.38 -0.19 -8.78
CA ALA A 53 -3.73 0.27 -9.11
C ALA A 53 -3.89 1.78 -8.91
N ALA A 54 -3.32 2.35 -7.84
CA ALA A 54 -3.35 3.78 -7.60
C ALA A 54 -2.53 4.57 -8.65
N LEU A 55 -1.35 4.08 -9.03
CA LEU A 55 -0.53 4.68 -10.10
C LEU A 55 -1.26 4.67 -11.45
N THR A 56 -1.85 3.53 -11.80
CA THR A 56 -2.61 3.34 -13.05
C THR A 56 -3.80 4.30 -13.13
N GLU A 57 -4.48 4.53 -12.01
CA GLU A 57 -5.58 5.48 -11.91
C GLU A 57 -5.13 6.95 -11.83
N LYS A 58 -3.81 7.23 -11.88
CA LYS A 58 -3.23 8.57 -11.64
C LYS A 58 -3.76 9.18 -10.35
N ALA A 59 -3.77 8.37 -9.29
CA ALA A 59 -4.30 8.75 -8.01
C ALA A 59 -3.50 9.88 -7.37
N LYS A 60 -4.17 10.76 -6.63
CA LYS A 60 -3.50 11.67 -5.68
C LYS A 60 -3.24 10.99 -4.35
N LYS A 61 -4.01 9.94 -4.02
CA LYS A 61 -3.98 9.29 -2.70
C LYS A 61 -4.49 7.86 -2.72
N LEU A 62 -3.76 6.97 -2.08
CA LEU A 62 -4.22 5.65 -1.62
C LEU A 62 -4.37 5.70 -0.10
N SER A 63 -5.42 5.09 0.44
CA SER A 63 -5.70 5.10 1.87
C SER A 63 -6.11 3.72 2.36
N PHE A 64 -5.36 3.22 3.33
CA PHE A 64 -5.67 2.07 4.15
C PHE A 64 -6.25 2.58 5.47
N LYS A 65 -7.45 2.09 5.82
CA LYS A 65 -8.10 2.42 7.10
C LYS A 65 -8.55 1.14 7.76
N LYS A 66 -8.02 0.89 8.95
CA LYS A 66 -8.43 -0.15 9.87
C LYS A 66 -9.17 0.50 11.04
N GLY A 67 -10.40 0.06 11.30
CA GLY A 67 -11.11 0.30 12.55
C GLY A 67 -11.34 -1.03 13.26
N LYS A 68 -11.99 -1.01 14.43
CA LYS A 68 -12.25 -2.19 15.27
C LYS A 68 -12.81 -3.40 14.50
N ASP A 69 -13.83 -3.16 13.68
CA ASP A 69 -14.55 -4.23 12.96
C ASP A 69 -14.62 -3.98 11.45
N THR A 70 -14.00 -2.91 10.96
CA THR A 70 -14.13 -2.49 9.56
C THR A 70 -12.79 -2.13 8.95
N THR A 71 -12.57 -2.63 7.73
CA THR A 71 -11.41 -2.27 6.91
C THR A 71 -11.88 -1.62 5.63
N LYS A 72 -11.24 -0.52 5.25
CA LYS A 72 -11.59 0.23 4.05
C LYS A 72 -10.35 0.72 3.33
N ILE A 73 -10.20 0.24 2.09
CA ILE A 73 -9.12 0.64 1.20
C ILE A 73 -9.70 1.50 0.08
N THR A 74 -9.15 2.70 -0.13
CA THR A 74 -9.66 3.62 -1.16
C THR A 74 -8.56 4.32 -1.92
N ILE A 75 -8.76 4.44 -3.22
CA ILE A 75 -7.98 5.28 -4.12
C ILE A 75 -8.78 6.56 -4.39
N LYS A 76 -8.11 7.72 -4.34
CA LYS A 76 -8.66 9.01 -4.77
C LYS A 76 -7.88 9.49 -5.98
N ALA A 77 -8.54 9.55 -7.13
CA ALA A 77 -7.99 9.97 -8.41
C ALA A 77 -8.84 11.11 -8.97
N LYS A 78 -8.27 12.32 -9.07
CA LYS A 78 -9.01 13.54 -9.41
C LYS A 78 -10.29 13.67 -8.55
N GLU A 79 -11.46 13.69 -9.18
CA GLU A 79 -12.78 13.76 -8.53
C GLU A 79 -13.40 12.37 -8.25
N ARG A 80 -12.74 11.30 -8.66
CA ARG A 80 -13.20 9.93 -8.45
C ARG A 80 -12.64 9.33 -7.16
N LYS A 81 -13.46 8.51 -6.52
CA LYS A 81 -13.09 7.70 -5.37
C LYS A 81 -13.42 6.24 -5.64
N ILE A 82 -12.37 5.43 -5.75
CA ILE A 82 -12.46 4.01 -6.04
C ILE A 82 -12.29 3.26 -4.72
N LYS A 83 -13.17 2.31 -4.44
CA LYS A 83 -13.01 1.38 -3.30
C LYS A 83 -12.33 0.12 -3.81
N LEU A 84 -11.24 -0.27 -3.17
CA LEU A 84 -10.61 -1.57 -3.43
C LEU A 84 -11.29 -2.65 -2.57
N PRO A 85 -11.22 -3.93 -2.99
CA PRO A 85 -11.71 -5.05 -2.19
C PRO A 85 -11.09 -5.03 -0.79
N SER A 86 -11.92 -5.02 0.26
CA SER A 86 -11.41 -4.92 1.64
C SER A 86 -10.73 -6.24 2.06
N PRO A 87 -9.46 -6.21 2.49
CA PRO A 87 -8.78 -7.38 3.01
C PRO A 87 -9.33 -7.75 4.39
N SER A 88 -9.02 -8.97 4.83
CA SER A 88 -9.31 -9.43 6.19
C SER A 88 -8.47 -8.69 7.24
N GLN A 89 -8.82 -8.84 8.53
CA GLN A 89 -8.16 -8.12 9.64
C GLN A 89 -6.66 -8.46 9.77
N ASP A 90 -6.33 -9.74 9.75
CA ASP A 90 -4.94 -10.25 9.75
C ASP A 90 -4.10 -9.69 8.60
N LEU A 91 -4.68 -9.61 7.40
CA LEU A 91 -3.99 -9.11 6.22
C LEU A 91 -3.76 -7.60 6.30
N ILE A 92 -4.74 -6.80 6.74
CA ILE A 92 -4.53 -5.36 6.92
C ILE A 92 -3.55 -5.05 8.05
N ASP A 93 -3.56 -5.83 9.13
CA ASP A 93 -2.59 -5.69 10.22
C ASP A 93 -1.16 -5.90 9.71
N LYS A 94 -0.97 -6.93 8.89
CA LYS A 94 0.33 -7.22 8.29
C LYS A 94 0.77 -6.16 7.28
N ILE A 95 -0.13 -5.65 6.44
CA ILE A 95 0.15 -4.52 5.52
C ILE A 95 0.60 -3.28 6.30
N ILE A 96 -0.08 -2.97 7.40
CA ILE A 96 0.27 -1.83 8.27
C ILE A 96 1.65 -2.05 8.90
N ALA A 97 1.91 -3.24 9.42
CA ALA A 97 3.20 -3.58 10.03
C ALA A 97 4.36 -3.49 9.03
N ILE A 98 4.20 -4.03 7.83
CA ILE A 98 5.20 -3.93 6.75
C ILE A 98 5.46 -2.46 6.40
N THR A 99 4.40 -1.66 6.24
CA THR A 99 4.56 -0.25 5.88
C THR A 99 5.30 0.54 6.96
N ARG A 100 4.97 0.30 8.24
CA ARG A 100 5.70 0.92 9.37
C ARG A 100 7.16 0.47 9.43
N ALA A 101 7.43 -0.81 9.17
CA ALA A 101 8.79 -1.35 9.15
C ALA A 101 9.64 -0.74 8.01
N ILE A 102 9.05 -0.47 6.85
CA ILE A 102 9.71 0.21 5.72
C ILE A 102 9.97 1.69 6.04
N THR A 103 9.00 2.37 6.64
CA THR A 103 9.05 3.83 6.86
C THR A 103 9.67 4.25 8.19
N HIS A 104 9.95 3.29 9.07
CA HIS A 104 10.43 3.52 10.44
C HIS A 104 9.51 4.44 11.27
N LEU A 105 8.22 4.52 10.91
CA LEU A 105 7.22 5.30 11.64
C LEU A 105 6.70 4.49 12.83
N GLU A 106 7.38 4.60 13.97
CA GLU A 106 7.02 3.91 15.22
C GLU A 106 5.92 4.64 16.00
N GLU A 107 5.85 5.96 15.88
CA GLU A 107 4.87 6.77 16.61
C GLU A 107 3.43 6.62 16.07
N ASP A 108 2.47 7.07 16.86
CA ASP A 108 1.06 7.07 16.47
C ASP A 108 0.77 7.99 15.27
N LYS A 109 1.57 9.03 15.06
CA LYS A 109 1.44 9.94 13.92
C LYS A 109 2.81 10.28 13.36
N GLY A 110 2.95 10.19 12.04
CA GLY A 110 4.17 10.62 11.36
C GLY A 110 4.04 10.54 9.85
N GLU A 111 5.04 11.07 9.16
CA GLU A 111 5.13 11.02 7.71
C GLU A 111 6.58 10.78 7.26
N CYS A 112 6.74 10.04 6.17
CA CYS A 112 8.03 9.62 5.65
C CYS A 112 7.97 9.57 4.11
N PRO A 113 8.87 10.25 3.38
CA PRO A 113 9.06 10.02 1.96
C PRO A 113 9.51 8.58 1.70
N LEU A 114 8.88 7.93 0.73
CA LEU A 114 9.18 6.57 0.29
C LEU A 114 9.45 6.59 -1.21
N VAL A 115 10.67 6.22 -1.61
CA VAL A 115 11.04 6.06 -3.01
C VAL A 115 10.82 4.60 -3.42
N LEU A 116 10.01 4.37 -4.44
CA LEU A 116 9.78 3.05 -5.03
C LEU A 116 10.37 3.00 -6.44
N GLY A 117 11.40 2.20 -6.63
CA GLY A 117 11.87 1.85 -7.97
C GLY A 117 10.89 0.90 -8.67
N LEU A 118 10.55 1.22 -9.91
CA LEU A 118 9.64 0.47 -10.77
C LEU A 118 10.32 0.24 -12.12
N GLN A 119 10.95 -0.91 -12.30
CA GLN A 119 11.77 -1.20 -13.48
C GLN A 119 12.82 -0.10 -13.77
N ASN A 120 12.61 0.71 -14.82
CA ASN A 120 13.50 1.78 -15.26
C ASN A 120 13.09 3.18 -14.74
N ASP A 121 12.05 3.25 -13.91
CA ASP A 121 11.51 4.51 -13.36
C ASP A 121 11.49 4.44 -11.82
N GLN A 122 11.22 5.59 -11.18
CA GLN A 122 11.01 5.67 -9.75
C GLN A 122 9.84 6.59 -9.44
N VAL A 123 9.08 6.25 -8.40
CA VAL A 123 8.05 7.12 -7.84
C VAL A 123 8.39 7.46 -6.40
N GLU A 124 8.37 8.75 -6.08
CA GLU A 124 8.49 9.24 -4.71
C GLU A 124 7.08 9.47 -4.16
N LEU A 125 6.76 8.82 -3.04
CA LEU A 125 5.48 8.88 -2.36
C LEU A 125 5.66 9.46 -0.96
N LEU A 126 4.69 10.25 -0.48
CA LEU A 126 4.66 10.62 0.94
C LEU A 126 3.76 9.65 1.69
N VAL A 127 4.34 8.84 2.58
CA VAL A 127 3.60 7.92 3.44
C VAL A 127 3.23 8.62 4.74
N LYS A 128 1.95 8.62 5.10
CA LYS A 128 1.44 9.19 6.34
C LYS A 128 0.78 8.12 7.18
N VAL A 129 1.18 8.04 8.43
CA VAL A 129 0.61 7.14 9.42
C VAL A 129 -0.15 7.96 10.46
N LYS A 130 -1.34 7.49 10.81
CA LYS A 130 -2.12 8.02 11.92
C LYS A 130 -2.84 6.89 12.65
N LYS A 131 -2.59 6.77 13.94
CA LYS A 131 -3.26 5.87 14.87
C LYS A 131 -3.92 6.71 15.96
N ASP A 132 -5.18 6.42 16.20
CA ASP A 132 -5.98 6.93 17.31
C ASP A 132 -6.49 5.70 18.11
N LYS A 133 -7.15 5.90 19.26
CA LYS A 133 -7.57 4.81 20.17
C LYS A 133 -8.31 3.63 19.51
N GLU A 134 -9.04 3.89 18.43
CA GLU A 134 -9.92 2.89 17.78
C GLU A 134 -9.59 2.63 16.31
N LYS A 135 -8.69 3.42 15.72
CA LYS A 135 -8.49 3.47 14.27
C LYS A 135 -7.04 3.66 13.92
N GLU A 136 -6.60 2.96 12.88
CA GLU A 136 -5.27 3.11 12.31
C GLU A 136 -5.40 3.35 10.81
N SER A 137 -4.66 4.32 10.29
CA SER A 137 -4.69 4.70 8.89
C SER A 137 -3.29 4.91 8.36
N ILE A 138 -3.05 4.35 7.19
CA ILE A 138 -1.88 4.60 6.36
C ILE A 138 -2.36 5.25 5.06
N LYS A 139 -1.69 6.31 4.64
CA LYS A 139 -1.98 7.00 3.38
C LYS A 139 -0.70 7.12 2.58
N PHE A 140 -0.79 6.82 1.29
CA PHE A 140 0.25 7.10 0.32
C PHE A 140 -0.26 8.29 -0.50
N GLU A 141 0.45 9.41 -0.43
CA GLU A 141 0.19 10.57 -1.29
C GLU A 141 1.14 10.49 -2.47
N PHE A 142 0.55 10.51 -3.66
CA PHE A 142 1.27 10.39 -4.93
C PHE A 142 1.56 11.79 -5.46
N PRO A 143 2.65 11.97 -6.21
CA PRO A 143 2.93 13.24 -6.87
C PRO A 143 1.84 13.54 -7.88
N ASP A 144 1.58 14.83 -8.13
CA ASP A 144 0.66 15.23 -9.19
C ASP A 144 1.29 14.86 -10.56
N ILE A 145 0.80 13.76 -11.14
CA ILE A 145 1.23 13.21 -12.44
C ILE A 145 0.70 14.08 -13.62
N GLU A 146 0.36 15.35 -13.39
CA GLU A 146 -0.14 16.26 -14.43
C GLU A 146 0.99 16.75 -15.37
N ASN A 147 2.26 16.46 -15.06
CA ASN A 147 3.44 16.94 -15.81
C ASN A 147 4.48 15.87 -16.20
N LEU A 148 4.14 14.58 -16.17
CA LEU A 148 5.01 13.56 -16.79
C LEU A 148 4.74 13.58 -18.30
N ASN A 149 5.58 14.36 -19.00
CA ASN A 149 5.65 14.45 -20.46
C ASN A 149 6.15 13.15 -21.09
#